data_AF-A0A932T5A1-F1
#
_entry.id   AF-A0A932T5A1-F1
#
_cell.length_a   1.000
_cell.length_b   1.000
_cell.length_c   1.000
_cell.angle_alpha   90.00
_cell.angle_beta   90.00
_cell.angle_gamma   90.00
#
_symmetry.space_group_name_H-M   'P 1'
#
loop_
_entity.id
_entity.type
_entity.pdbx_description
1 polymer ?
#
loop_
_entity_poly.entity_id
_entity_poly.type
_entity_poly.pdbx_seq_one_letter_code
_entity_poly.pdbx_strand_id
1 'polypeptide(L)'
;MLDISPILLISSAIIFLVVLLRLNKSLYQPLFKHIEDRQESIKKDLESARNNSEEIDGLIKEGQSIIAKAKQEASSIRENAYAEAKALGESKMADFKAELDSKYSFFLNDVYSQKELVINSLINDMPQFRERLAAKISSI
;
A
#
# COMPACT_ATOMS: atom_id res chain seq x y z
N MET A 1 -36.40 75.72 56.89
CA MET A 1 -35.01 75.45 56.50
C MET A 1 -34.76 73.97 56.74
N LEU A 2 -34.19 73.23 55.80
CA LEU A 2 -33.79 71.84 56.07
C LEU A 2 -32.66 71.89 57.10
N ASP A 3 -32.94 71.50 58.34
CA ASP A 3 -31.90 71.18 59.32
C ASP A 3 -31.19 69.92 58.85
N ILE A 4 -30.20 70.10 57.97
CA ILE A 4 -29.31 69.04 57.55
C ILE A 4 -28.47 68.66 58.76
N SER A 5 -28.93 67.65 59.48
CA SER A 5 -28.22 67.07 60.62
C SER A 5 -26.93 66.38 60.11
N PRO A 6 -25.73 66.89 60.44
CA PRO A 6 -24.46 66.31 59.96
C PRO A 6 -24.31 64.84 60.39
N ILE A 7 -24.87 64.49 61.55
CA ILE A 7 -24.90 63.13 62.10
C ILE A 7 -25.68 62.16 61.18
N LEU A 8 -26.78 62.62 60.58
CA LEU A 8 -27.66 61.80 59.73
C LEU A 8 -26.98 61.53 58.39
N LEU A 9 -26.28 62.53 57.85
CA LEU A 9 -25.47 62.42 56.63
C LEU A 9 -24.33 61.41 56.81
N ILE A 10 -23.59 61.50 57.92
CA ILE A 10 -22.48 60.59 58.21
C ILE A 10 -23.00 59.15 58.40
N SER A 11 -24.09 58.97 59.16
CA SER A 11 -24.71 57.65 59.35
C SER A 11 -25.21 57.04 58.04
N SER A 12 -25.88 57.84 57.20
CA SER A 12 -26.32 57.42 55.87
C SER A 12 -25.14 57.04 54.96
N ALA A 13 -24.05 57.81 54.98
CA ALA A 13 -22.84 57.50 54.21
C ALA A 13 -22.17 56.19 54.66
N ILE A 14 -22.11 55.93 55.97
CA ILE A 14 -21.59 54.67 56.52
C ILE A 14 -22.44 53.48 56.05
N ILE A 15 -23.77 53.58 56.18
CA ILE A 15 -24.68 52.52 55.74
C ILE A 15 -24.54 52.28 54.23
N PHE A 16 -24.47 53.35 53.43
CA PHE A 16 -24.26 53.26 51.98
C PHE A 16 -22.96 52.56 51.64
N LEU A 17 -21.85 52.91 52.30
CA LEU A 17 -20.55 52.25 52.09
C LEU A 17 -20.58 50.77 52.48
N VAL A 18 -21.21 50.42 53.60
CA VAL A 18 -21.37 49.02 54.02
C VAL A 18 -22.16 48.21 52.99
N VAL A 19 -23.27 48.77 52.48
CA VAL A 19 -24.07 48.14 51.43
C VAL A 19 -23.28 48.00 50.14
N LEU A 20 -22.52 49.03 49.73
CA LEU A 20 -21.70 49.00 48.53
C LEU A 20 -20.63 47.91 48.62
N LEU A 21 -19.93 47.79 49.74
CA LEU A 21 -18.94 46.73 49.97
C LEU A 21 -19.58 45.34 49.95
N ARG A 22 -20.77 45.19 50.56
CA ARG A 22 -21.52 43.93 50.54
C ARG A 22 -21.94 43.55 49.13
N LEU A 23 -22.39 44.51 48.34
CA LEU A 23 -22.84 44.31 46.96
C LEU A 23 -21.67 44.01 46.02
N ASN A 24 -20.51 44.65 46.22
CA ASN A 24 -19.28 44.37 45.46
C ASN A 24 -18.89 42.89 45.54
N LYS A 25 -18.82 42.35 46.76
CA LYS A 25 -18.46 40.94 46.98
C LYS A 25 -19.57 39.98 46.56
N SER A 26 -20.84 40.34 46.76
CA SER A 26 -21.96 39.41 46.57
C SER A 26 -22.53 39.37 45.16
N LEU A 27 -22.40 40.44 44.37
CA LEU A 27 -23.06 40.55 43.07
C LEU A 27 -22.10 40.93 41.95
N TYR A 28 -21.31 42.00 42.12
CA TYR A 28 -20.46 42.48 41.03
C TYR A 28 -19.34 41.49 40.70
N GLN A 29 -18.63 40.96 41.71
CA GLN A 29 -17.61 39.92 41.49
C GLN A 29 -18.14 38.68 40.74
N PRO A 30 -19.21 38.00 41.20
CA PRO A 30 -19.72 36.83 40.48
C PRO A 30 -20.27 37.17 39.09
N LEU A 31 -20.85 38.37 38.90
CA LEU A 31 -21.35 38.80 37.61
C LEU A 31 -20.22 38.99 36.58
N PHE A 32 -19.14 39.69 36.96
CA PHE A 32 -17.99 39.87 36.07
C PHE A 32 -17.32 38.53 35.76
N LYS A 33 -17.17 37.67 36.76
CA LYS A 33 -16.65 36.31 36.55
C LYS A 33 -17.48 35.52 35.55
N HIS A 34 -18.81 35.56 35.63
CA HIS A 34 -19.67 34.89 34.66
C HIS A 34 -19.52 35.45 33.24
N ILE A 35 -19.28 36.75 33.09
CA ILE A 35 -19.05 37.37 31.78
C ILE A 35 -17.70 36.90 31.22
N GLU A 36 -16.64 36.90 32.03
CA GLU A 36 -15.31 36.42 31.66
C GLU A 36 -15.33 34.93 31.30
N ASP A 37 -15.92 34.08 32.14
CA ASP A 37 -16.04 32.63 31.91
C ASP A 37 -16.77 32.35 30.57
N ARG A 38 -17.81 33.13 30.25
CA ARG A 38 -18.52 33.02 28.97
C ARG A 38 -17.67 33.45 27.79
N GLN A 39 -16.93 34.57 27.92
CA GLN A 39 -16.03 35.03 26.87
C GLN A 39 -14.92 34.02 26.60
N GLU A 40 -14.34 33.44 27.66
CA GLU A 40 -13.31 32.42 27.56
C GLU A 40 -13.85 31.14 26.92
N SER A 41 -15.02 30.67 27.34
CA SER A 41 -15.67 29.50 26.74
C SER A 41 -15.91 29.70 25.24
N ILE A 42 -16.50 30.83 24.84
CA ILE A 42 -16.77 31.13 23.43
C ILE A 42 -15.46 31.18 22.62
N LYS A 43 -14.42 31.80 23.17
CA LYS A 43 -13.11 31.86 22.52
C LYS A 43 -12.52 30.46 22.34
N LYS A 44 -12.57 29.62 23.38
CA LYS A 44 -12.09 28.24 23.35
C LYS A 44 -12.87 27.37 22.38
N ASP A 45 -14.20 27.52 22.33
CA ASP A 45 -15.06 26.78 21.40
C ASP A 45 -14.75 27.17 19.95
N LEU A 46 -14.53 28.46 19.67
CA LEU A 46 -14.16 28.96 18.35
C LEU A 46 -12.76 28.46 17.93
N GLU A 47 -11.78 28.51 18.84
CA GLU A 47 -10.43 27.99 18.60
C GLU A 47 -10.44 26.47 18.36
N SER A 48 -11.22 25.73 19.16
CA SER A 48 -11.37 24.28 19.00
C SER A 48 -12.05 23.92 17.68
N ALA A 49 -13.07 24.67 17.27
CA ALA A 49 -13.73 24.48 15.97
C ALA A 49 -12.78 24.77 14.79
N ARG A 50 -11.93 25.79 14.91
CA ARG A 50 -10.89 26.10 13.91
C ARG A 50 -9.84 25.00 13.83
N ASN A 51 -9.26 24.61 14.96
CA ASN A 51 -8.22 23.58 15.01
C ASN A 51 -8.74 22.25 14.48
N ASN A 52 -9.97 21.87 14.85
CA ASN A 52 -10.59 20.65 14.33
C ASN A 52 -10.81 20.70 12.82
N SER A 53 -11.12 21.88 12.25
CA SER A 53 -11.25 22.02 10.79
C SER A 53 -9.90 21.88 10.07
N GLU A 54 -8.84 22.48 10.63
CA GLU A 54 -7.48 22.37 10.07
C GLU A 54 -6.91 20.96 10.20
N GLU A 55 -7.13 20.28 11.33
CA GLU A 55 -6.75 18.88 11.52
C GLU A 55 -7.48 17.96 10.54
N ILE A 56 -8.78 18.16 10.33
CA ILE A 56 -9.55 17.37 9.35
C ILE A 56 -8.98 17.56 7.94
N ASP A 57 -8.70 18.81 7.52
CA ASP A 57 -8.10 19.07 6.21
C ASP A 57 -6.69 18.45 6.07
N GLY A 58 -5.91 18.46 7.15
CA GLY A 58 -4.62 17.79 7.25
C GLY A 58 -4.74 16.27 7.06
N LEU A 59 -5.65 15.64 7.80
CA LEU A 59 -5.93 14.20 7.73
C LEU A 59 -6.45 13.79 6.33
N ILE A 60 -7.29 14.60 5.70
CA ILE A 60 -7.76 14.35 4.33
C ILE A 60 -6.59 14.39 3.35
N LYS A 61 -5.70 15.39 3.43
CA LYS A 61 -4.52 15.47 2.57
C LYS A 61 -3.56 14.31 2.78
N GLU A 62 -3.34 13.91 4.03
CA GLU A 62 -2.50 12.76 4.35
C GLU A 62 -3.12 11.46 3.79
N GLY A 63 -4.42 11.26 4.00
CA GLY A 63 -5.14 10.12 3.43
C GLY A 63 -5.06 10.06 1.91
N GLN A 64 -5.23 11.20 1.23
CA GLN A 64 -5.07 11.28 -0.23
C GLN A 64 -3.64 10.94 -0.67
N SER A 65 -2.62 11.42 0.05
CA SER A 65 -1.21 11.11 -0.21
C SER A 65 -0.91 9.62 -0.04
N ILE A 66 -1.42 9.00 1.03
CA ILE A 66 -1.27 7.56 1.27
C ILE A 66 -1.92 6.74 0.15
N ILE A 67 -3.14 7.09 -0.25
CA ILE A 67 -3.83 6.41 -1.36
C ILE A 67 -3.06 6.57 -2.67
N ALA A 68 -2.51 7.75 -2.95
CA ALA A 68 -1.71 8.00 -4.15
C ALA A 68 -0.43 7.15 -4.15
N LYS A 69 0.31 7.10 -3.04
CA LYS A 69 1.50 6.26 -2.88
C LYS A 69 1.17 4.78 -3.03
N ALA A 70 0.12 4.30 -2.37
CA ALA A 70 -0.32 2.91 -2.46
C ALA A 70 -0.70 2.53 -3.91
N LYS A 71 -1.35 3.43 -4.66
CA LYS A 71 -1.64 3.21 -6.09
C LYS A 71 -0.37 3.12 -6.94
N GLN A 72 0.61 3.99 -6.68
CA GLN A 72 1.89 3.98 -7.38
C GLN A 72 2.68 2.70 -7.10
N GLU A 73 2.78 2.30 -5.83
CA GLU A 73 3.41 1.04 -5.42
C GLU A 73 2.71 -0.17 -6.04
N ALA A 74 1.38 -0.22 -5.99
CA ALA A 74 0.62 -1.30 -6.63
C ALA A 74 0.84 -1.35 -8.15
N SER A 75 0.97 -0.19 -8.81
CA SER A 75 1.30 -0.12 -10.23
C SER A 75 2.70 -0.66 -10.51
N SER A 76 3.69 -0.26 -9.70
CA SER A 76 5.07 -0.72 -9.81
C SER A 76 5.19 -2.23 -9.56
N ILE A 77 4.49 -2.77 -8.55
CA ILE A 77 4.44 -4.22 -8.28
C ILE A 77 3.88 -4.97 -9.49
N ARG A 78 2.77 -4.49 -10.07
CA ARG A 78 2.21 -5.13 -11.27
C ARG A 78 3.19 -5.09 -12.44
N GLU A 79 3.80 -3.94 -12.70
CA GLU A 79 4.74 -3.78 -13.80
C GLU A 79 5.97 -4.68 -13.63
N ASN A 80 6.53 -4.75 -12.42
CA ASN A 80 7.63 -5.65 -12.09
C ASN A 80 7.24 -7.11 -12.25
N ALA A 81 6.06 -7.51 -11.77
CA ALA A 81 5.56 -8.88 -11.93
C ALA A 81 5.34 -9.26 -13.40
N TYR A 82 4.82 -8.34 -14.22
CA TYR A 82 4.70 -8.55 -15.67
C TYR A 82 6.06 -8.66 -16.35
N ALA A 83 7.01 -7.80 -16.00
CA ALA A 83 8.36 -7.83 -16.55
C ALA A 83 9.08 -9.14 -16.19
N GLU A 84 8.99 -9.57 -14.93
CA GLU A 84 9.58 -10.82 -14.46
C GLU A 84 8.93 -12.04 -15.12
N ALA A 85 7.60 -12.08 -15.21
CA ALA A 85 6.90 -13.16 -15.89
C ALA A 85 7.27 -13.25 -17.38
N LYS A 86 7.43 -12.10 -18.05
CA LYS A 86 7.87 -12.04 -19.44
C LYS A 86 9.31 -12.53 -19.58
N ALA A 87 10.24 -12.05 -18.75
CA ALA A 87 11.63 -12.48 -18.75
C ALA A 87 11.77 -13.98 -18.48
N LEU A 88 11.02 -14.52 -17.52
CA LEU A 88 10.98 -15.96 -17.23
C LEU A 88 10.43 -16.77 -18.42
N GLY A 89 9.38 -16.27 -19.07
CA GLY A 89 8.81 -16.88 -20.27
C GLY A 89 9.80 -16.91 -21.43
N GLU A 90 10.50 -15.80 -21.67
CA GLU A 90 11.54 -15.70 -22.70
C GLU A 90 12.73 -16.62 -22.41
N SER A 91 13.21 -16.66 -21.16
CA SER A 91 14.29 -17.57 -20.74
C SER A 91 13.88 -19.03 -20.94
N LYS A 92 12.71 -19.43 -20.46
CA LYS A 92 12.23 -20.81 -20.64
C LYS A 92 12.09 -21.17 -22.11
N MET A 93 11.60 -20.25 -22.94
CA MET A 93 11.47 -20.49 -24.38
C MET A 93 12.83 -20.65 -25.06
N ALA A 94 13.83 -19.86 -24.64
CA ALA A 94 15.20 -19.98 -25.13
C ALA A 94 15.82 -21.32 -24.69
N ASP A 95 15.65 -21.70 -23.43
CA ASP A 95 16.14 -22.98 -22.88
C ASP A 95 15.49 -24.17 -23.61
N PHE A 96 14.17 -24.14 -23.81
CA PHE A 96 13.47 -25.18 -24.57
C PHE A 96 13.97 -25.28 -26.00
N LYS A 97 14.21 -24.15 -26.69
CA LYS A 97 14.77 -24.17 -28.05
C LYS A 97 16.17 -24.78 -28.07
N ALA A 98 17.04 -24.37 -27.15
CA ALA A 98 18.39 -24.92 -27.05
C ALA A 98 18.37 -26.44 -26.75
N GLU A 99 17.50 -26.88 -25.85
CA GLU A 99 17.31 -28.30 -25.56
C GLU A 99 16.76 -29.06 -26.78
N LEU A 100 15.82 -28.48 -27.52
CA LEU A 100 15.25 -29.07 -28.72
C LEU A 100 16.31 -29.24 -29.81
N ASP A 101 17.12 -28.20 -30.05
CA ASP A 101 18.20 -28.23 -31.04
C ASP A 101 19.27 -29.26 -30.67
N SER A 102 19.61 -29.36 -29.38
CA SER A 102 20.52 -30.39 -28.87
C SER A 102 19.96 -31.79 -29.06
N LYS A 103 18.69 -32.03 -28.70
CA LYS A 103 18.03 -33.33 -28.88
C LYS A 103 17.92 -33.71 -30.36
N TYR A 104 17.63 -32.74 -31.22
CA TYR A 104 17.55 -32.96 -32.66
C TYR A 104 18.92 -33.34 -33.23
N SER A 105 19.98 -32.63 -32.84
CA SER A 105 21.36 -32.94 -33.25
C SER A 105 21.80 -34.31 -32.76
N PHE A 106 21.45 -34.68 -31.53
CA PHE A 106 21.71 -36.03 -31.00
C PHE A 106 20.96 -37.10 -31.79
N PHE A 107 19.66 -36.90 -32.05
CA PHE A 107 18.85 -37.82 -32.84
C PHE A 107 19.41 -38.02 -34.25
N LEU A 108 19.86 -36.97 -34.93
CA LEU A 108 20.48 -37.10 -36.25
C LEU A 108 21.76 -37.95 -36.20
N ASN A 109 22.65 -37.70 -35.24
CA ASN A 109 23.86 -38.51 -35.07
C ASN A 109 23.54 -39.98 -34.78
N ASP A 110 22.54 -40.24 -33.94
CA ASP A 110 22.08 -41.59 -33.62
C ASP A 110 21.53 -42.30 -34.87
N VAL A 111 20.70 -41.63 -35.68
CA VAL A 111 20.19 -42.15 -36.96
C VAL A 111 21.32 -42.48 -37.93
N TYR A 112 22.35 -41.64 -38.04
CA TYR A 112 23.51 -41.93 -38.88
C TYR A 112 24.30 -43.14 -38.38
N SER A 113 24.54 -43.24 -37.08
CA SER A 113 25.22 -44.39 -36.46
C SER A 113 24.43 -45.69 -36.67
N GLN A 114 23.12 -45.68 -36.41
CA GLN A 114 22.24 -46.83 -36.65
C GLN A 114 22.24 -47.25 -38.13
N LYS A 115 22.24 -46.29 -39.06
CA LYS A 115 22.33 -46.60 -40.50
C LYS A 115 23.63 -47.33 -40.84
N GLU A 116 24.77 -46.88 -40.32
CA GLU A 116 26.05 -47.55 -40.54
C GLU A 116 26.06 -48.96 -39.94
N LEU A 117 25.53 -49.12 -38.72
CA LEU A 117 25.41 -50.43 -38.07
C LEU A 117 24.54 -51.39 -38.88
N VAL A 118 23.38 -50.94 -39.38
CA VAL A 118 22.48 -51.75 -40.21
C VAL A 118 23.11 -52.12 -41.55
N ILE A 119 23.82 -51.20 -42.21
CA ILE A 119 24.54 -51.51 -43.46
C ILE A 119 25.60 -52.58 -43.20
N ASN A 120 26.40 -52.42 -42.15
CA ASN A 120 27.44 -53.38 -41.78
C ASN A 120 26.83 -54.74 -41.41
N SER A 121 25.72 -54.79 -40.68
CA SER A 121 25.03 -56.05 -40.38
C SER A 121 24.46 -56.70 -41.65
N LEU A 122 23.87 -55.92 -42.56
CA LEU A 122 23.34 -56.44 -43.84
C LEU A 122 24.45 -57.08 -44.69
N ILE A 123 25.62 -56.45 -44.74
CA ILE A 123 26.79 -56.98 -45.46
C ILE A 123 27.27 -58.28 -44.82
N ASN A 124 27.34 -58.33 -43.49
CA ASN A 124 27.75 -59.53 -42.75
C ASN A 124 26.74 -60.69 -42.89
N ASP A 125 25.45 -60.39 -42.98
CA ASP A 125 24.37 -61.39 -43.14
C ASP A 125 24.15 -61.81 -44.60
N MET A 126 24.68 -61.05 -45.57
CA MET A 126 24.57 -61.31 -47.01
C MET A 126 25.00 -62.73 -47.44
N PRO A 127 26.10 -63.32 -46.92
CA PRO A 127 26.51 -64.67 -47.26
C PRO A 127 25.48 -65.72 -46.80
N GLN A 128 24.97 -65.61 -45.56
CA GLN A 128 23.94 -66.51 -45.04
C GLN A 128 22.64 -66.39 -45.82
N PHE A 129 22.27 -65.17 -46.22
CA PHE A 129 21.10 -64.94 -47.05
C PHE A 129 21.25 -65.64 -48.41
N ARG A 130 22.40 -65.50 -49.07
CA ARG A 130 22.70 -66.20 -50.34
C ARG A 130 22.65 -67.72 -50.18
N GLU A 131 23.18 -68.24 -49.09
CA GLU A 131 23.18 -69.68 -48.79
C GLU A 131 21.76 -70.22 -48.62
N ARG A 132 20.91 -69.52 -47.86
CA ARG A 132 19.49 -69.86 -47.70
C ARG A 132 18.71 -69.77 -49.01
N LEU A 133 19.05 -68.80 -49.86
CA LEU A 133 18.40 -68.60 -51.16
C LEU A 133 18.80 -69.72 -52.15
N ALA A 134 20.09 -70.06 -52.20
CA ALA A 134 20.59 -71.20 -52.97
C ALA A 134 19.97 -72.53 -52.52
N ALA A 135 19.88 -72.77 -51.21
CA ALA A 135 19.25 -73.96 -50.64
C ALA A 135 17.76 -74.06 -50.99
N LYS A 136 17.03 -72.93 -51.01
CA LYS A 136 15.61 -72.90 -51.41
C LYS A 136 15.42 -73.15 -52.91
N ILE A 137 16.32 -72.65 -53.75
CA ILE A 137 16.28 -72.88 -55.20
C ILE A 137 16.66 -74.33 -55.52
N SER A 138 17.61 -74.94 -54.82
CA SER A 138 17.97 -76.35 -55.05
C SER A 138 16.99 -77.35 -54.43
N SER A 139 16.06 -76.90 -53.58
CA SER A 139 14.98 -77.73 -53.02
C SER A 139 13.68 -77.67 -53.84
N ILE A 140 13.70 -76.98 -54.99
CA ILE A 140 12.64 -76.94 -56.02
C ILE A 140 13.17 -77.74 -57.22
#